data_AF-A0A8X8A5V0-F1
#
_entry.id   AF-A0A8X8A5V0-F1
#
_cell.length_a   1.000
_cell.length_b   1.000
_cell.length_c   1.000
_cell.angle_alpha   90.00
_cell.angle_beta   90.00
_cell.angle_gamma   90.00
#
_symmetry.space_group_name_H-M   'P 1'
#
loop_
_entity.id
_entity.type
_entity.pdbx_description
1 polymer ?
#
loop_
_entity_poly.entity_id
_entity_poly.type
_entity_poly.pdbx_seq_one_letter_code
_entity_poly.pdbx_strand_id
1 'polypeptide(L)'
;MASRAHEQALAAMLSHLALSFDGAILGAALAYAAVRSFLNFTANSKSLAKIREAPTLSVSDLRSLLQNHDQDHQDQEQKLVIVRGQVEAKSAVDGSGKKSSRDSNVLLSQESGDKAVILQRTQTVPFTLVEGGQWPQSDYVIVNMDGSSHPLPLTMVYHQLQPIVASRYTFIQALFGHEYPVGVLHEEKILPLGKCISAVGICNSKDGIPEIKSCKELPYFLADMTKDEMVADLAFKAKILLWSGIVLGSLSIGVLGFAVMRNWNKWKLWRQRHSQQPSHTTSDEDVSQIDDDEDAGDVPEGQLCVICLMRRRRSAFIPCGHLACCHTCAISVESEVSPKCPLCRQPVRNSIRIFEC
;
A
#
# COMPACT_ATOMS: atom_id res chain seq x y z
N MET A 1 -35.40 -2.80 0.04
CA MET A 1 -35.19 -1.46 -0.57
C MET A 1 -33.91 -0.78 -0.07
N ALA A 2 -33.45 -0.99 1.18
CA ALA A 2 -32.23 -0.38 1.71
C ALA A 2 -30.91 -0.85 1.07
N SER A 3 -30.80 -2.09 0.57
CA SER A 3 -29.55 -2.57 -0.07
C SER A 3 -29.28 -1.91 -1.43
N ARG A 4 -30.32 -1.67 -2.24
CA ARG A 4 -30.18 -0.99 -3.55
C ARG A 4 -29.78 0.47 -3.40
N ALA A 5 -30.26 1.15 -2.35
CA ALA A 5 -29.87 2.54 -2.07
C ALA A 5 -28.40 2.65 -1.62
N HIS A 6 -27.91 1.66 -0.86
CA HIS A 6 -26.51 1.62 -0.46
C HIS A 6 -25.57 1.31 -1.64
N GLU A 7 -25.96 0.39 -2.52
CA GLU A 7 -25.20 0.11 -3.76
C GLU A 7 -25.21 1.28 -4.73
N GLN A 8 -26.33 2.00 -4.87
CA GLN A 8 -26.39 3.21 -5.69
C GLN A 8 -25.55 4.34 -5.12
N ALA A 9 -25.50 4.50 -3.79
CA ALA A 9 -24.63 5.47 -3.13
C ALA A 9 -23.14 5.13 -3.28
N LEU A 10 -22.79 3.83 -3.19
CA LEU A 10 -21.42 3.34 -3.43
C LEU A 10 -21.00 3.54 -4.89
N ALA A 11 -21.89 3.22 -5.83
CA ALA A 11 -21.65 3.46 -7.25
C ALA A 11 -21.51 4.96 -7.57
N ALA A 12 -22.32 5.82 -6.95
CA ALA A 12 -22.22 7.27 -7.09
C ALA A 12 -20.89 7.81 -6.52
N MET A 13 -20.47 7.35 -5.34
CA MET A 13 -19.19 7.72 -4.72
C MET A 13 -17.99 7.26 -5.55
N LEU A 14 -18.03 6.03 -6.08
CA LEU A 14 -17.01 5.53 -7.01
C LEU A 14 -16.99 6.32 -8.32
N SER A 15 -18.16 6.73 -8.82
CA SER A 15 -18.24 7.55 -10.04
C SER A 15 -17.71 8.98 -9.83
N HIS A 16 -17.96 9.57 -8.66
CA HIS A 16 -17.43 10.88 -8.30
C HIS A 16 -15.90 10.85 -8.09
N LEU A 17 -15.37 9.80 -7.45
CA LEU A 17 -13.93 9.57 -7.34
C LEU A 17 -13.27 9.32 -8.70
N ALA A 18 -13.95 8.62 -9.62
CA ALA A 18 -13.46 8.39 -10.98
C ALA A 18 -13.51 9.66 -11.86
N LEU A 19 -14.36 10.64 -11.51
CA LEU A 19 -14.48 11.92 -12.21
C LEU A 19 -13.62 13.04 -11.60
N SER A 20 -13.20 12.92 -10.34
CA SER A 20 -12.38 13.93 -9.65
C SER A 20 -10.88 13.80 -9.92
N PHE A 21 -10.41 12.61 -10.33
CA PHE A 21 -9.04 12.39 -10.74
C PHE A 21 -8.92 12.38 -12.26
N ASP A 22 -7.87 13.00 -12.81
CA ASP A 22 -7.48 12.76 -14.21
C ASP A 22 -7.40 11.24 -14.41
N GLY A 23 -8.21 10.69 -15.32
CA GLY A 23 -8.32 9.22 -15.50
C GLY A 23 -6.96 8.53 -15.69
N ALA A 24 -5.94 9.26 -16.15
CA ALA A 24 -4.56 8.81 -16.20
C ALA A 24 -3.96 8.48 -14.82
N ILE A 25 -4.21 9.28 -13.79
CA ILE A 25 -3.73 9.07 -12.42
C ILE A 25 -4.38 7.83 -11.82
N LEU A 26 -5.70 7.69 -11.96
CA LEU A 26 -6.43 6.49 -11.50
C LEU A 26 -5.93 5.24 -12.23
N GLY A 27 -5.74 5.32 -13.55
CA GLY A 27 -5.16 4.25 -14.35
C GLY A 27 -3.76 3.85 -13.87
N ALA A 28 -2.87 4.83 -13.63
CA ALA A 28 -1.53 4.57 -13.12
C ALA A 28 -1.52 3.95 -11.71
N ALA A 29 -2.41 4.40 -10.81
CA ALA A 29 -2.55 3.83 -9.48
C ALA A 29 -3.03 2.37 -9.51
N LEU A 30 -4.01 2.06 -10.37
CA LEU A 30 -4.48 0.69 -10.59
C LEU A 30 -3.40 -0.19 -11.23
N ALA A 31 -2.63 0.34 -12.18
CA ALA A 31 -1.48 -0.35 -12.76
C ALA A 31 -0.45 -0.72 -11.68
N TYR A 32 -0.10 0.23 -10.82
CA TYR A 32 0.82 0.01 -9.71
C TYR A 32 0.30 -1.07 -8.75
N ALA A 33 -0.98 -1.01 -8.39
CA ALA A 33 -1.60 -2.03 -7.53
C ALA A 33 -1.58 -3.42 -8.19
N ALA A 34 -1.84 -3.52 -9.50
CA ALA A 34 -1.77 -4.76 -10.25
C ALA A 34 -0.35 -5.34 -10.27
N VAL A 35 0.67 -4.50 -10.52
CA VAL A 35 2.09 -4.91 -10.48
C VAL A 35 2.46 -5.41 -9.09
N ARG A 36 2.09 -4.69 -8.02
CA ARG A 36 2.35 -5.12 -6.64
C ARG A 36 1.67 -6.45 -6.32
N SER A 37 0.43 -6.65 -6.78
CA SER A 37 -0.28 -7.93 -6.61
C SER A 37 0.46 -9.07 -7.30
N PHE A 38 0.98 -8.84 -8.50
CA PHE A 38 1.76 -9.84 -9.24
C PHE A 38 3.09 -10.16 -8.57
N LEU A 39 3.82 -9.15 -8.09
CA LEU A 39 5.07 -9.37 -7.32
C LEU A 39 4.81 -10.23 -6.07
N ASN A 40 3.77 -9.88 -5.30
CA ASN A 40 3.38 -10.65 -4.12
C ASN A 40 2.93 -12.07 -4.49
N PHE A 41 2.23 -12.25 -5.63
CA PHE A 41 1.88 -13.56 -6.14
C PHE A 41 3.13 -14.42 -6.42
N THR A 42 4.14 -13.85 -7.08
CA THR A 42 5.39 -14.58 -7.36
C THR A 42 6.17 -14.94 -6.10
N ALA A 43 6.14 -14.08 -5.08
CA ALA A 43 6.77 -14.38 -3.79
C ALA A 43 6.03 -15.53 -3.08
N ASN A 44 4.70 -15.43 -2.96
CA ASN A 44 3.89 -16.47 -2.30
C ASN A 44 3.94 -17.82 -3.06
N SER A 45 3.97 -17.81 -4.39
CA SER A 45 4.08 -19.05 -5.17
C SER A 45 5.43 -19.73 -5.03
N LYS A 46 6.52 -18.96 -4.94
CA LYS A 46 7.86 -19.48 -4.61
C LYS A 46 7.91 -20.08 -3.21
N SER A 47 7.37 -19.38 -2.20
CA SER A 47 7.32 -19.89 -0.83
C SER A 47 6.42 -21.13 -0.72
N LEU A 48 5.32 -21.19 -1.47
CA LEU A 48 4.45 -22.36 -1.56
C LEU A 48 5.17 -23.58 -2.12
N ALA A 49 5.96 -23.43 -3.20
CA ALA A 49 6.75 -24.52 -3.75
C ALA A 49 7.75 -25.06 -2.71
N LYS A 50 8.48 -24.16 -2.04
CA LYS A 50 9.44 -24.51 -0.98
C LYS A 50 8.81 -25.25 0.20
N ILE A 51 7.66 -24.77 0.70
CA ILE A 51 6.95 -25.42 1.82
C ILE A 51 6.37 -26.77 1.41
N ARG A 52 5.90 -26.91 0.16
CA ARG A 52 5.39 -28.17 -0.36
C ARG A 52 6.48 -29.23 -0.43
N GLU A 53 7.67 -28.85 -0.91
CA GLU A 53 8.85 -29.73 -1.04
C GLU A 53 9.51 -30.04 0.30
N ALA A 54 9.42 -29.15 1.29
CA ALA A 54 10.02 -29.35 2.60
C ALA A 54 9.46 -30.59 3.33
N PRO A 55 10.30 -31.50 3.84
CA PRO A 55 9.84 -32.66 4.59
C PRO A 55 9.26 -32.23 5.95
N THR A 56 8.13 -32.84 6.33
CA THR A 56 7.63 -32.81 7.70
C THR A 56 8.30 -33.91 8.49
N LEU A 57 9.04 -33.53 9.52
CA LEU A 57 9.83 -34.45 10.32
C LEU A 57 9.36 -34.40 11.76
N SER A 58 9.38 -35.57 12.41
CA SER A 58 9.35 -35.65 13.86
C SER A 58 10.66 -35.12 14.44
N VAL A 59 10.67 -34.86 15.75
CA VAL A 59 11.91 -34.40 16.41
C VAL A 59 12.96 -35.51 16.39
N SER A 60 12.50 -36.75 16.55
CA SER A 60 13.32 -37.97 16.47
C SER A 60 13.96 -38.17 15.08
N ASP A 61 13.19 -37.99 14.01
CA ASP A 61 13.67 -38.12 12.63
C ASP A 61 14.64 -37.00 12.23
N LEU A 62 14.48 -35.81 12.80
CA LEU A 62 15.39 -34.70 12.57
C LEU A 62 16.80 -35.02 13.09
N ARG A 63 16.89 -35.68 14.25
CA ARG A 63 18.16 -36.05 14.87
C ARG A 63 18.91 -37.10 14.05
N SER A 64 18.21 -38.09 13.53
CA SER A 64 18.81 -39.12 12.66
C SER A 64 19.29 -38.53 11.33
N LEU A 65 18.54 -37.58 10.75
CA LEU A 65 18.97 -36.87 9.54
C LEU A 65 20.23 -36.03 9.75
N LEU A 66 20.38 -35.36 10.90
CA LEU A 66 21.57 -34.58 11.20
C LEU A 66 22.79 -35.45 11.51
N GLN A 67 22.61 -36.57 12.23
CA GLN A 67 23.70 -37.50 12.52
C GLN A 67 24.29 -38.15 11.26
N ASN A 68 23.48 -38.38 10.23
CA ASN A 68 23.96 -38.92 8.96
C ASN A 68 24.77 -37.91 8.14
N HIS A 69 24.59 -36.60 8.39
CA HIS A 69 25.21 -35.54 7.59
C HIS A 69 26.59 -35.08 8.11
N ASP A 70 26.93 -35.42 9.35
CA ASP A 70 28.24 -35.12 9.95
C ASP A 70 29.39 -35.94 9.32
N GLN A 71 29.10 -36.90 8.42
CA GLN A 71 30.10 -37.73 7.74
C GLN A 71 30.47 -37.28 6.32
N ASP A 72 29.67 -36.43 5.66
CA ASP A 72 29.94 -35.97 4.29
C ASP A 72 30.29 -34.47 4.25
N HIS A 73 31.58 -34.19 4.07
CA HIS A 73 32.19 -32.87 4.09
C HIS A 73 32.04 -32.09 2.77
N GLN A 74 30.95 -32.25 2.01
CA GLN A 74 30.72 -31.51 0.78
C GLN A 74 29.29 -30.96 0.73
N ASP A 75 29.20 -29.64 0.65
CA ASP A 75 28.01 -28.80 0.57
C ASP A 75 27.01 -28.94 1.74
N GLN A 76 27.13 -28.07 2.75
CA GLN A 76 26.08 -27.82 3.74
C GLN A 76 24.86 -27.20 3.05
N GLU A 77 24.09 -28.03 2.35
CA GLU A 77 22.79 -27.65 1.83
C GLU A 77 21.90 -27.37 3.05
N GLN A 78 21.63 -26.09 3.28
CA GLN A 78 20.77 -25.62 4.36
C GLN A 78 19.37 -26.20 4.18
N LYS A 79 19.12 -27.37 4.78
CA LYS A 79 17.89 -28.12 4.55
C LYS A 79 16.74 -27.44 5.26
N LEU A 80 15.78 -26.99 4.45
CA LEU A 80 14.50 -26.49 4.94
C LEU A 80 13.69 -27.66 5.50
N VAL A 81 13.28 -27.56 6.75
CA VAL A 81 12.49 -28.58 7.44
C VAL A 81 11.27 -27.96 8.12
N ILE A 82 10.24 -28.78 8.29
CA ILE A 82 9.04 -28.42 9.05
C ILE A 82 8.91 -29.40 10.21
N VAL A 83 9.00 -28.90 11.44
CA VAL A 83 8.90 -29.71 12.66
C VAL A 83 7.68 -29.24 13.45
N ARG A 84 6.84 -30.19 13.86
CA ARG A 84 5.66 -29.92 14.69
C ARG A 84 5.91 -30.45 16.10
N GLY A 85 5.68 -29.62 17.11
CA GLY A 85 5.89 -30.00 18.50
C GLY A 85 5.14 -29.13 19.49
N GLN A 86 5.17 -29.53 20.76
CA GLN A 86 4.63 -28.74 21.87
C GLN A 86 5.71 -27.81 22.42
N VAL A 87 5.31 -26.58 22.76
CA VAL A 87 6.22 -25.59 23.37
C VAL A 87 6.52 -25.96 24.82
N GLU A 88 7.78 -26.19 25.15
CA GLU A 88 8.25 -26.38 26.52
C GLU A 88 9.32 -25.35 26.90
N ALA A 89 9.37 -24.97 28.17
CA ALA A 89 10.40 -24.07 28.68
C ALA A 89 11.73 -24.83 28.80
N LYS A 90 12.83 -24.23 28.31
CA LYS A 90 14.16 -24.87 28.33
C LYS A 90 14.61 -25.31 29.75
N SER A 91 14.18 -24.61 30.80
CA SER A 91 14.52 -24.94 32.19
C SER A 91 13.89 -26.22 32.71
N ALA A 92 12.88 -26.79 32.03
CA ALA A 92 12.30 -28.07 32.38
C ALA A 92 13.15 -29.26 31.89
N VAL A 93 13.98 -29.04 30.86
CA VAL A 93 14.71 -30.10 30.14
C VAL A 93 16.16 -30.21 30.63
N ASP A 94 16.80 -29.09 31.02
CA ASP A 94 18.16 -29.08 31.57
C ASP A 94 18.14 -28.81 33.09
N GLY A 95 18.37 -29.85 33.89
CA GLY A 95 18.61 -29.75 35.34
C GLY A 95 19.93 -29.05 35.74
N SER A 96 20.58 -28.31 34.83
CA SER A 96 21.81 -27.57 35.16
C SER A 96 21.74 -26.13 34.66
N GLY A 97 21.60 -25.22 35.63
CA GLY A 97 21.54 -23.78 35.37
C GLY A 97 22.88 -23.25 34.85
N LYS A 98 22.91 -22.88 33.56
CA LYS A 98 23.87 -21.91 33.03
C LYS A 98 23.14 -20.71 32.44
N LYS A 99 23.54 -19.54 32.95
CA LYS A 99 23.03 -18.20 32.66
C LYS A 99 23.00 -17.94 31.15
N SER A 100 21.85 -17.50 30.64
CA SER A 100 21.69 -17.07 29.25
C SER A 100 21.84 -15.55 29.13
N SER A 101 22.58 -15.15 28.09
CA SER A 101 22.87 -13.78 27.69
C SER A 101 21.60 -13.05 27.28
N ARG A 102 21.50 -11.79 27.69
CA ARG A 102 20.35 -10.91 27.47
C ARG A 102 20.53 -10.20 26.13
N ASP A 103 20.18 -10.86 25.04
CA ASP A 103 20.09 -10.23 23.72
C ASP A 103 18.64 -9.83 23.43
N SER A 104 18.42 -8.52 23.36
CA SER A 104 17.12 -7.92 23.05
C SER A 104 16.88 -7.96 21.55
N ASN A 105 16.24 -9.02 21.06
CA ASN A 105 15.71 -9.05 19.70
C ASN A 105 14.28 -8.47 19.69
N VAL A 106 14.14 -7.33 19.00
CA VAL A 106 12.89 -6.60 18.83
C VAL A 106 12.16 -7.19 17.63
N LEU A 107 11.08 -7.92 17.88
CA LEU A 107 10.19 -8.43 16.84
C LEU A 107 9.01 -7.48 16.67
N LEU A 108 8.90 -6.86 15.50
CA LEU A 108 7.82 -5.94 15.19
C LEU A 108 6.57 -6.73 14.77
N SER A 109 5.47 -6.58 15.52
CA SER A 109 4.15 -6.95 15.03
C SER A 109 3.56 -5.72 14.35
N GLN A 110 3.55 -5.72 13.02
CA GLN A 110 2.98 -4.63 12.23
C GLN A 110 1.64 -5.06 11.67
N GLU A 111 0.57 -4.76 12.41
CA GLU A 111 -0.76 -4.60 11.83
C GLU A 111 -1.73 -3.96 12.83
N SER A 112 -1.92 -2.65 12.70
CA SER A 112 -3.25 -2.05 12.82
C SER A 112 -3.24 -0.74 12.03
N GLY A 113 -4.26 -0.53 11.20
CA GLY A 113 -4.47 0.70 10.43
C GLY A 113 -4.84 1.92 11.27
N ASP A 114 -4.62 1.85 12.59
CA ASP A 114 -4.88 2.92 13.55
C ASP A 114 -3.65 3.81 13.72
N LYS A 115 -3.87 5.13 13.77
CA LYS A 115 -2.80 6.07 14.09
C LYS A 115 -2.57 6.07 15.61
N ALA A 116 -1.68 5.19 16.06
CA ALA A 116 -1.31 5.04 17.46
C ALA A 116 0.21 5.17 17.67
N VAL A 117 0.61 5.68 18.84
CA VAL A 117 2.00 5.57 19.30
C VAL A 117 2.14 4.22 19.99
N ILE A 118 2.87 3.29 19.36
CA ILE A 118 3.03 1.92 19.84
C ILE A 118 4.30 1.83 20.68
N LEU A 119 4.17 1.62 22.00
CA LEU A 119 5.28 1.27 22.86
C LEU A 119 5.36 -0.26 22.99
N GLN A 120 6.20 -0.89 22.17
CA GLN A 120 6.38 -2.34 22.19
C GLN A 120 7.56 -2.73 23.09
N ARG A 121 7.32 -3.63 24.06
CA ARG A 121 8.36 -4.25 24.89
C ARG A 121 8.31 -5.76 24.72
N THR A 122 9.35 -6.33 24.12
CA THR A 122 9.47 -7.78 23.91
C THR A 122 10.42 -8.39 24.93
N GLN A 123 10.02 -9.53 25.51
CA GLN A 123 10.87 -10.38 26.33
C GLN A 123 10.87 -11.78 25.73
N THR A 124 12.06 -12.34 25.52
CA THR A 124 12.23 -13.66 24.92
C THR A 124 12.85 -14.59 25.94
N VAL A 125 12.24 -15.76 26.13
CA VAL A 125 12.78 -16.84 26.97
C VAL A 125 13.09 -18.02 26.06
N PRO A 126 14.25 -18.70 26.21
CA PRO A 126 14.55 -19.90 25.46
C PRO A 126 13.49 -20.99 25.70
N PHE A 127 12.98 -21.56 24.62
CA PHE A 127 12.02 -22.66 24.65
C PHE A 127 12.44 -23.75 23.66
N THR A 128 11.91 -24.95 23.87
CA THR A 128 12.16 -26.12 23.04
C THR A 128 10.85 -26.64 22.48
N LEU A 129 10.91 -27.27 21.32
CA LEU A 129 9.82 -28.05 20.78
C LEU A 129 10.05 -29.51 21.10
N VAL A 130 9.08 -30.12 21.78
CA VAL A 130 9.08 -31.54 22.10
C VAL A 130 8.08 -32.29 21.23
N GLU A 131 8.44 -33.53 20.89
CA GLU A 131 7.52 -34.45 20.24
C GLU A 131 6.45 -34.91 21.23
N GLY A 132 5.19 -35.02 20.79
CA GLY A 132 4.05 -35.38 21.64
C GLY A 132 4.13 -36.82 22.15
N GLY A 133 4.90 -37.05 23.22
CA GLY A 133 5.09 -38.33 23.89
C GLY A 133 5.18 -38.18 25.40
N GLN A 134 5.02 -39.28 26.14
CA GLN A 134 5.17 -39.30 27.60
C GLN A 134 6.64 -39.02 27.99
N TRP A 135 6.84 -38.03 28.85
CA TRP A 135 8.05 -37.83 29.64
C TRP A 135 8.57 -39.17 30.20
N PRO A 136 9.88 -39.47 30.20
CA PRO A 136 11.02 -38.56 30.13
C PRO A 136 11.95 -38.76 28.91
N GLN A 137 11.50 -39.39 27.82
CA GLN A 137 12.31 -39.71 26.63
C GLN A 137 11.85 -38.95 25.36
N SER A 138 11.33 -37.74 25.48
CA SER A 138 10.99 -36.93 24.30
C SER A 138 12.25 -36.26 23.77
N ASP A 139 12.65 -36.60 22.54
CA ASP A 139 13.61 -35.80 21.80
C ASP A 139 13.08 -34.36 21.66
N TYR A 140 13.99 -33.38 21.74
CA TYR A 140 13.65 -31.96 21.70
C TYR A 140 14.50 -31.21 20.66
N VAL A 141 13.94 -30.11 20.17
CA VAL A 141 14.62 -29.18 19.26
C VAL A 141 14.64 -27.79 19.88
N ILE A 142 15.80 -27.13 19.79
CA ILE A 142 15.95 -25.74 20.20
C ILE A 142 15.50 -24.85 19.04
N VAL A 143 14.57 -23.95 19.32
CA VAL A 143 14.16 -22.91 18.36
C VAL A 143 15.00 -21.67 18.62
N ASN A 144 15.80 -21.28 17.64
CA ASN A 144 16.57 -20.05 17.71
C ASN A 144 15.80 -18.89 17.02
N MET A 145 15.45 -17.90 17.83
CA MET A 145 14.68 -16.73 17.41
C MET A 145 15.54 -15.59 16.83
N ASP A 146 16.87 -15.71 16.86
CA ASP A 146 17.80 -14.65 16.46
C ASP A 146 17.66 -14.28 14.99
N GLY A 147 17.49 -12.98 14.72
CA GLY A 147 17.35 -12.46 13.37
C GLY A 147 16.03 -12.85 12.66
N SER A 148 15.08 -13.47 13.36
CA SER A 148 13.73 -13.66 12.85
C SER A 148 12.97 -12.33 12.87
N SER A 149 12.11 -12.08 11.89
CA SER A 149 11.18 -10.93 11.86
C SER A 149 9.75 -11.37 11.50
N HIS A 150 9.49 -12.67 11.62
CA HIS A 150 8.24 -13.29 11.20
C HIS A 150 7.16 -13.12 12.26
N PRO A 151 5.87 -13.07 11.86
CA PRO A 151 4.78 -13.06 12.81
C PRO A 151 4.82 -14.34 13.66
N LEU A 152 4.62 -14.17 14.97
CA LEU A 152 4.62 -15.28 15.92
C LEU A 152 3.19 -15.61 16.37
N PRO A 153 2.86 -16.90 16.62
CA PRO A 153 1.53 -17.33 17.02
C PRO A 153 1.27 -17.07 18.52
N LEU A 154 1.43 -15.82 18.93
CA LEU A 154 1.23 -15.39 20.31
C LEU A 154 -0.25 -15.33 20.65
N THR A 155 -0.57 -15.70 21.88
CA THR A 155 -1.92 -15.66 22.45
C THR A 155 -2.06 -14.41 23.30
N MET A 156 -3.19 -13.73 23.15
CA MET A 156 -3.57 -12.59 23.97
C MET A 156 -3.92 -13.03 25.38
N VAL A 157 -3.20 -12.52 26.38
CA VAL A 157 -3.47 -12.79 27.80
C VAL A 157 -4.00 -11.58 28.53
N TYR A 158 -3.70 -10.37 28.06
CA TYR A 158 -4.21 -9.15 28.62
C TYR A 158 -4.51 -8.13 27.53
N HIS A 159 -5.71 -7.55 27.57
CA HIS A 159 -6.16 -6.54 26.63
C HIS A 159 -7.02 -5.53 27.37
N GLN A 160 -6.47 -4.35 27.66
CA GLN A 160 -7.19 -3.31 28.39
C GLN A 160 -6.98 -1.94 27.76
N LEU A 161 -8.07 -1.35 27.27
CA LEU A 161 -8.12 0.03 26.82
C LEU A 161 -8.40 0.95 28.01
N GLN A 162 -7.46 1.84 28.31
CA GLN A 162 -7.64 2.92 29.27
C GLN A 162 -8.00 4.19 28.50
N PRO A 163 -9.28 4.62 28.52
CA PRO A 163 -9.68 5.83 27.82
C PRO A 163 -9.04 7.05 28.47
N ILE A 164 -8.56 7.98 27.65
CA ILE A 164 -8.11 9.29 28.13
C ILE A 164 -9.35 10.19 28.15
N VAL A 165 -9.61 10.84 29.28
CA VAL A 165 -10.79 11.71 29.43
C VAL A 165 -10.72 12.83 28.40
N ALA A 166 -11.66 12.80 27.47
CA ALA A 166 -11.80 13.83 26.47
C ALA A 166 -12.25 15.14 27.15
N SER A 167 -11.46 16.21 27.05
CA SER A 167 -11.86 17.53 27.55
C SER A 167 -13.01 18.08 26.70
N ARG A 168 -13.80 19.03 27.19
CA ARG A 168 -14.93 19.62 26.42
C ARG A 168 -14.49 20.25 25.08
N TYR A 169 -13.20 20.53 24.91
CA TYR A 169 -12.60 21.11 23.70
C TYR A 169 -12.19 20.06 22.65
N THR A 170 -12.16 18.75 22.99
CA THR A 170 -11.80 17.69 22.03
C THR A 170 -12.83 17.55 20.90
N PHE A 171 -14.10 17.82 21.17
CA PHE A 171 -15.16 17.87 20.16
C PHE A 171 -14.87 18.91 19.08
N ILE A 172 -14.32 20.07 19.47
CA ILE A 172 -13.96 21.15 18.55
C ILE A 172 -12.75 20.72 17.70
N GLN A 173 -11.75 20.07 18.32
CA GLN A 173 -10.58 19.55 17.62
C GLN A 173 -10.95 18.48 16.57
N ALA A 174 -11.92 17.61 16.89
CA ALA A 174 -12.46 16.63 15.93
C ALA A 174 -13.17 17.30 14.75
N LEU A 175 -13.86 18.43 14.96
CA LEU A 175 -14.57 19.17 13.91
C LEU A 175 -13.62 19.81 12.88
N PHE A 176 -12.41 20.16 13.31
CA PHE A 176 -11.35 20.71 12.43
C PHE A 176 -10.47 19.62 11.81
N GLY A 177 -10.84 18.33 11.95
CA GLY A 177 -10.11 17.22 11.34
C GLY A 177 -8.77 16.89 12.01
N HIS A 178 -8.53 17.38 13.23
CA HIS A 178 -7.33 17.04 13.98
C HIS A 178 -7.49 15.71 14.73
N GLU A 179 -6.51 14.83 14.57
CA GLU A 179 -6.41 13.56 15.28
C GLU A 179 -6.25 13.81 16.78
N TYR A 180 -6.98 13.04 17.60
CA TYR A 180 -6.88 13.10 19.05
C TYR A 180 -6.72 11.70 19.63
N PRO A 181 -5.92 11.53 20.70
CA PRO A 181 -5.72 10.23 21.33
C PRO A 181 -6.98 9.79 22.06
N VAL A 182 -7.53 8.63 21.70
CA VAL A 182 -8.77 8.09 22.26
C VAL A 182 -8.51 7.30 23.56
N GLY A 183 -7.30 6.78 23.74
CA GLY A 183 -6.92 6.02 24.92
C GLY A 183 -5.53 5.39 24.81
N VAL A 184 -5.09 4.80 25.92
CA VAL A 184 -3.90 3.95 25.97
C VAL A 184 -4.36 2.50 25.97
N LEU A 185 -3.98 1.74 24.94
CA LEU A 185 -4.26 0.32 24.87
C LEU A 185 -3.07 -0.47 25.42
N HIS A 186 -3.31 -1.25 26.47
CA HIS A 186 -2.35 -2.22 26.99
C HIS A 186 -2.69 -3.59 26.43
N GLU A 187 -1.75 -4.19 25.72
CA GLU A 187 -1.86 -5.51 25.11
C GLU A 187 -0.66 -6.36 25.51
N GLU A 188 -0.90 -7.52 26.12
CA GLU A 188 0.13 -8.52 26.43
C GLU A 188 -0.14 -9.81 25.68
N LYS A 189 0.89 -10.27 24.97
CA LYS A 189 0.89 -11.44 24.10
C LYS A 189 1.98 -12.41 24.57
N ILE A 190 1.64 -13.68 24.74
CA ILE A 190 2.61 -14.72 25.13
C ILE A 190 2.51 -15.95 24.22
N LEU A 191 3.59 -16.72 24.11
CA LEU A 191 3.53 -18.07 23.55
C LEU A 191 3.30 -19.06 24.72
N PRO A 192 2.11 -19.65 24.88
CA PRO A 192 1.83 -20.51 26.02
C PRO A 192 2.57 -21.86 25.90
N LEU A 193 2.99 -22.40 27.05
CA LEU A 193 3.55 -23.74 27.15
C LEU A 193 2.49 -24.80 26.82
N GLY A 194 2.91 -25.94 26.28
CA GLY A 194 2.03 -27.02 25.82
C GLY A 194 1.29 -26.73 24.52
N LYS A 195 1.40 -25.52 23.96
CA LYS A 195 0.80 -25.18 22.67
C LYS A 195 1.50 -25.95 21.55
N CYS A 196 0.72 -26.64 20.73
CA CYS A 196 1.23 -27.30 19.53
C CYS A 196 1.50 -26.25 18.44
N ILE A 197 2.75 -26.11 18.01
CA ILE A 197 3.13 -25.21 16.91
C ILE A 197 3.99 -25.94 15.89
N SER A 198 4.02 -25.41 14.68
CA SER A 198 4.93 -25.84 13.62
C SER A 198 6.03 -24.81 13.42
N ALA A 199 7.28 -25.27 13.50
CA ALA A 199 8.47 -24.52 13.17
C ALA A 199 8.91 -24.83 11.73
N VAL A 200 9.10 -23.79 10.93
CA VAL A 200 9.52 -23.85 9.53
C VAL A 200 10.84 -23.11 9.41
N GLY A 201 11.91 -23.83 9.08
CA GLY A 201 13.22 -23.20 9.10
C GLY A 201 14.34 -24.12 8.64
N ILE A 202 15.54 -23.57 8.69
CA ILE A 202 16.77 -24.29 8.37
C ILE A 202 17.22 -24.99 9.64
N CYS A 203 17.43 -26.31 9.57
CA CYS A 203 18.02 -27.07 10.67
C CYS A 203 19.54 -26.95 10.66
N ASN A 204 20.13 -26.80 11.83
CA ASN A 204 21.56 -26.90 12.07
C ASN A 204 21.80 -27.75 13.33
N SER A 205 22.98 -28.36 13.42
CA SER A 205 23.42 -29.08 14.62
C SER A 205 24.47 -28.24 15.33
N LYS A 206 24.23 -27.87 16.60
CA LYS A 206 25.25 -27.26 17.47
C LYS A 206 25.47 -28.18 18.65
N ASP A 207 26.71 -28.62 18.84
CA ASP A 207 27.11 -29.50 19.96
C ASP A 207 26.27 -30.79 20.05
N GLY A 208 25.78 -31.31 18.91
CA GLY A 208 24.93 -32.51 18.84
C GLY A 208 23.45 -32.28 19.21
N ILE A 209 23.04 -31.04 19.44
CA ILE A 209 21.64 -30.65 19.69
C ILE A 209 21.07 -30.00 18.43
N PRO A 210 19.90 -30.45 17.95
CA PRO A 210 19.27 -29.85 16.77
C PRO A 210 18.72 -28.45 17.09
N GLU A 211 19.10 -27.48 16.27
CA GLU A 211 18.68 -26.08 16.32
C GLU A 211 17.95 -25.72 15.02
N ILE A 212 16.75 -25.12 15.11
CA ILE A 212 16.04 -24.59 13.94
C ILE A 212 16.13 -23.07 13.93
N LYS A 213 16.51 -22.52 12.77
CA LYS A 213 16.59 -21.08 12.52
C LYS A 213 15.60 -20.63 11.45
N SER A 214 15.14 -19.41 11.58
CA SER A 214 14.24 -18.76 10.63
C SER A 214 14.86 -18.63 9.22
N CYS A 215 14.08 -18.90 8.17
CA CYS A 215 14.45 -18.63 6.78
C CYS A 215 13.80 -17.31 6.31
N LYS A 216 14.57 -16.40 5.70
CA LYS A 216 14.08 -15.07 5.25
C LYS A 216 13.17 -15.12 4.02
N GLU A 217 13.18 -16.24 3.31
CA GLU A 217 12.43 -16.40 2.05
C GLU A 217 11.01 -16.94 2.26
N LEU A 218 10.66 -17.26 3.51
CA LEU A 218 9.38 -17.85 3.88
C LEU A 218 8.60 -16.88 4.75
N PRO A 219 7.26 -16.79 4.59
CA PRO A 219 6.45 -15.90 5.41
C PRO A 219 6.21 -16.43 6.84
N TYR A 220 6.53 -17.70 7.10
CA TYR A 220 6.30 -18.38 8.36
C TYR A 220 7.61 -18.86 8.96
N PHE A 221 7.79 -18.61 10.25
CA PHE A 221 8.83 -19.24 11.07
C PHE A 221 8.19 -20.16 12.11
N LEU A 222 7.32 -19.60 12.95
CA LEU A 222 6.47 -20.35 13.86
C LEU A 222 5.02 -20.09 13.49
N ALA A 223 4.20 -21.14 13.43
CA ALA A 223 2.80 -20.97 13.10
C ALA A 223 1.92 -21.99 13.84
N ASP A 224 0.70 -21.56 14.14
CA ASP A 224 -0.35 -22.36 14.77
C ASP A 224 -1.16 -23.11 13.70
N MET A 225 -0.47 -23.74 12.76
CA MET A 225 -1.07 -24.40 11.61
C MET A 225 -0.19 -25.56 11.15
N THR A 226 -0.81 -26.58 10.57
CA THR A 226 -0.12 -27.75 10.01
C THR A 226 0.53 -27.44 8.66
N LYS A 227 1.41 -28.32 8.16
CA LYS A 227 1.95 -28.17 6.80
C LYS A 227 0.83 -28.05 5.76
N ASP A 228 -0.19 -28.89 5.83
CA ASP A 228 -1.28 -28.89 4.85
C ASP A 228 -2.10 -27.60 4.92
N GLU A 229 -2.33 -27.08 6.13
CA GLU A 229 -2.99 -25.79 6.35
C GLU A 229 -2.14 -24.62 5.84
N MET A 230 -0.81 -24.63 6.06
CA MET A 230 0.10 -23.62 5.49
C MET A 230 0.06 -23.63 3.96
N VAL A 231 0.07 -24.81 3.35
CA VAL A 231 0.01 -24.98 1.90
C VAL A 231 -1.32 -24.49 1.36
N ALA A 232 -2.43 -24.81 2.03
CA ALA A 232 -3.75 -24.36 1.65
C ALA A 232 -3.90 -22.83 1.76
N ASP A 233 -3.40 -22.22 2.84
CA ASP A 233 -3.41 -20.77 3.05
C ASP A 233 -2.57 -20.04 1.98
N LEU A 234 -1.35 -20.51 1.72
CA LEU A 234 -0.49 -19.95 0.67
C LEU A 234 -1.11 -20.12 -0.72
N ALA A 235 -1.74 -21.27 -1.00
CA ALA A 235 -2.42 -21.51 -2.27
C ALA A 235 -3.61 -20.56 -2.44
N PHE A 236 -4.37 -20.33 -1.37
CA PHE A 236 -5.50 -19.42 -1.35
C PHE A 236 -5.05 -17.97 -1.56
N LYS A 237 -4.04 -17.50 -0.80
CA LYS A 237 -3.45 -16.17 -0.96
C LYS A 237 -2.88 -15.96 -2.36
N ALA A 238 -2.16 -16.93 -2.90
CA ALA A 238 -1.62 -16.86 -4.26
C ALA A 238 -2.76 -16.76 -5.31
N LYS A 239 -3.82 -17.56 -5.18
CA LYS A 239 -5.00 -17.45 -6.06
C LYS A 239 -5.64 -16.07 -5.98
N ILE A 240 -5.87 -15.55 -4.77
CA ILE A 240 -6.45 -14.21 -4.57
C ILE A 240 -5.57 -13.13 -5.22
N LEU A 241 -4.26 -13.16 -4.99
CA LEU A 241 -3.32 -12.19 -5.54
C LEU A 241 -3.26 -12.25 -7.07
N LEU A 242 -3.34 -13.45 -7.65
CA LEU A 242 -3.40 -13.64 -9.09
C LEU A 242 -4.66 -13.02 -9.69
N TRP A 243 -5.84 -13.38 -9.19
CA TRP A 243 -7.12 -12.90 -9.72
C TRP A 243 -7.32 -11.40 -9.50
N SER A 244 -6.95 -10.88 -8.32
CA SER A 244 -6.99 -9.44 -8.05
C SER A 244 -6.03 -8.66 -8.96
N GLY A 245 -4.83 -9.19 -9.23
CA GLY A 245 -3.89 -8.60 -10.18
C GLY A 245 -4.43 -8.53 -11.60
N ILE A 246 -5.08 -9.60 -12.08
CA ILE A 246 -5.72 -9.65 -13.41
C ILE A 246 -6.86 -8.63 -13.52
N VAL A 247 -7.73 -8.57 -12.52
CA VAL A 247 -8.87 -7.64 -12.50
C VAL A 247 -8.39 -6.20 -12.50
N LEU A 248 -7.47 -5.83 -11.60
CA LEU A 248 -6.91 -4.48 -11.52
C LEU A 248 -6.13 -4.10 -12.79
N GLY A 249 -5.37 -5.04 -13.36
CA GLY A 249 -4.64 -4.84 -14.60
C GLY A 249 -5.55 -4.58 -15.79
N SER A 250 -6.63 -5.37 -15.93
CA SER A 250 -7.63 -5.17 -17.00
C SER A 250 -8.34 -3.81 -16.88
N LEU A 251 -8.71 -3.41 -15.66
CA LEU A 251 -9.34 -2.12 -15.39
C LEU A 251 -8.40 -0.96 -15.71
N SER A 252 -7.12 -1.09 -15.31
CA SER A 252 -6.08 -0.10 -15.61
C SER A 252 -5.89 0.09 -17.12
N ILE A 253 -5.79 -0.99 -17.90
CA ILE A 253 -5.65 -0.93 -19.36
C ILE A 253 -6.86 -0.24 -19.98
N GLY A 254 -8.07 -0.55 -19.52
CA GLY A 254 -9.30 0.11 -19.98
C GLY A 254 -9.30 1.61 -19.71
N VAL A 255 -8.95 2.03 -18.49
CA VAL A 255 -8.96 3.45 -18.09
C VAL A 255 -7.86 4.24 -18.83
N LEU A 256 -6.63 3.71 -18.90
CA LEU A 256 -5.54 4.36 -19.63
C LEU A 256 -5.82 4.41 -21.13
N GLY A 257 -6.33 3.32 -21.72
CA GLY A 257 -6.72 3.27 -23.12
C GLY A 257 -7.82 4.28 -23.47
N PHE A 258 -8.81 4.44 -22.59
CA PHE A 258 -9.86 5.45 -22.76
C PHE A 258 -9.30 6.88 -22.66
N ALA A 259 -8.42 7.15 -21.71
CA ALA A 259 -7.77 8.46 -21.57
C ALA A 259 -6.94 8.82 -22.82
N VAL A 260 -6.15 7.87 -23.32
CA VAL A 260 -5.37 8.02 -24.56
C VAL A 260 -6.28 8.25 -25.76
N MET A 261 -7.34 7.45 -25.93
CA MET A 261 -8.30 7.59 -27.03
C MET A 261 -8.99 8.97 -27.02
N ARG A 262 -9.43 9.43 -25.84
CA ARG A 262 -10.09 10.74 -25.70
C ARG A 262 -9.14 11.89 -26.03
N ASN A 263 -7.88 11.80 -25.61
CA ASN A 263 -6.86 12.77 -25.95
C ASN A 263 -6.50 12.73 -27.45
N TRP A 264 -6.39 11.53 -28.03
CA TRP A 264 -6.16 11.34 -29.46
C TRP A 264 -7.29 11.91 -30.31
N ASN A 265 -8.55 11.73 -29.89
CA ASN A 265 -9.69 12.27 -30.61
C ASN A 265 -9.71 13.81 -30.60
N LYS A 266 -9.36 14.43 -29.46
CA LYS A 266 -9.14 15.89 -29.40
C LYS A 266 -8.02 16.33 -30.33
N TRP A 267 -6.89 15.62 -30.34
CA TRP A 267 -5.76 15.92 -31.22
C TRP A 267 -6.07 15.73 -32.70
N LYS A 268 -6.85 14.70 -33.06
CA LYS A 268 -7.28 14.46 -34.44
C LYS A 268 -8.19 15.58 -34.95
N LEU A 269 -9.12 16.06 -34.12
CA LEU A 269 -9.98 17.21 -34.44
C LEU A 269 -9.20 18.53 -34.57
N TRP A 270 -8.09 18.67 -33.84
CA TRP A 270 -7.13 19.77 -34.04
C TRP A 270 -6.36 19.60 -35.35
N ARG A 271 -5.85 18.39 -35.64
CA ARG A 271 -5.06 18.11 -36.85
C ARG A 271 -5.86 18.26 -38.15
N GLN A 272 -7.16 17.93 -38.16
CA GLN A 272 -8.02 18.15 -39.34
C GLN A 272 -8.27 19.64 -39.62
N ARG A 273 -8.32 20.49 -38.60
CA ARG A 273 -8.40 21.95 -38.78
C ARG A 273 -7.12 22.53 -39.37
N HIS A 274 -5.96 22.01 -39.00
CA HIS A 274 -4.67 22.45 -39.57
C HIS A 274 -4.38 21.95 -40.98
N SER A 275 -5.13 20.97 -41.51
CA SER A 275 -4.88 20.42 -42.84
C SER A 275 -5.70 21.07 -43.97
N GLN A 276 -6.56 22.06 -43.68
CA GLN A 276 -7.41 22.75 -44.66
C GLN A 276 -7.20 24.28 -44.70
N GLN A 277 -5.96 24.75 -44.76
CA GLN A 277 -5.71 26.16 -45.11
C GLN A 277 -5.12 26.24 -46.53
N PRO A 278 -5.96 26.34 -47.58
CA PRO A 278 -5.49 26.82 -48.88
C PRO A 278 -5.25 28.33 -48.77
N SER A 279 -4.05 28.74 -49.15
CA SER A 279 -3.65 30.11 -49.40
C SER A 279 -4.51 30.74 -50.49
N HIS A 280 -5.38 31.70 -50.15
CA HIS A 280 -5.93 32.63 -51.13
C HIS A 280 -6.07 34.03 -50.52
N THR A 281 -5.27 34.93 -51.08
CA THR A 281 -5.32 36.38 -50.93
C THR A 281 -6.53 36.94 -51.68
N THR A 282 -7.28 37.89 -51.09
CA THR A 282 -7.80 39.13 -51.74
C THR A 282 -8.84 39.87 -50.87
N SER A 283 -8.56 41.16 -50.63
CA SER A 283 -9.45 42.34 -50.54
C SER A 283 -10.79 42.30 -49.78
N ASP A 284 -10.80 43.10 -48.72
CA ASP A 284 -11.85 44.02 -48.23
C ASP A 284 -13.23 43.51 -47.76
N GLU A 285 -13.47 43.86 -46.49
CA GLU A 285 -14.73 44.01 -45.73
C GLU A 285 -15.39 42.78 -45.04
N ASP A 286 -15.37 42.89 -43.71
CA ASP A 286 -16.35 42.46 -42.69
C ASP A 286 -16.17 41.12 -41.92
N VAL A 287 -15.69 41.32 -40.69
CA VAL A 287 -16.00 40.63 -39.42
C VAL A 287 -15.57 39.15 -39.20
N SER A 288 -14.66 39.06 -38.23
CA SER A 288 -14.37 37.95 -37.31
C SER A 288 -13.55 36.78 -37.85
N GLN A 289 -12.36 36.63 -37.26
CA GLN A 289 -11.53 35.42 -37.08
C GLN A 289 -10.11 35.56 -37.62
N ILE A 290 -9.25 36.23 -36.84
CA ILE A 290 -7.79 36.08 -36.99
C ILE A 290 -7.14 36.10 -35.58
N ASP A 291 -6.42 35.01 -35.30
CA ASP A 291 -5.31 34.79 -34.35
C ASP A 291 -5.55 34.83 -32.83
N ASP A 292 -5.80 33.65 -32.26
CA ASP A 292 -5.78 33.38 -30.81
C ASP A 292 -5.01 32.08 -30.46
N ASP A 293 -4.04 31.66 -31.28
CA ASP A 293 -3.27 30.41 -31.09
C ASP A 293 -1.74 30.60 -30.97
N GLU A 294 -1.26 31.80 -30.59
CA GLU A 294 0.19 32.07 -30.44
C GLU A 294 0.70 32.19 -28.99
N ASP A 295 -0.04 31.79 -27.95
CA ASP A 295 0.45 31.99 -26.56
C ASP A 295 0.05 30.87 -25.59
N ALA A 296 0.26 29.63 -26.01
CA ALA A 296 0.31 28.45 -25.12
C ALA A 296 1.75 28.02 -24.81
N GLY A 297 2.70 28.98 -24.87
CA GLY A 297 4.05 28.83 -24.33
C GLY A 297 4.10 29.12 -22.83
N ASP A 298 5.24 28.87 -22.20
CA ASP A 298 5.52 29.02 -20.77
C ASP A 298 5.37 30.49 -20.29
N VAL A 299 4.13 30.95 -20.11
CA VAL A 299 3.80 32.29 -19.61
C VAL A 299 4.01 32.31 -18.08
N PRO A 300 4.86 33.18 -17.52
CA PRO A 300 5.08 33.28 -16.08
C PRO A 300 3.77 33.49 -15.32
N GLU A 301 3.58 32.84 -14.16
CA GLU A 301 2.33 32.84 -13.38
C GLU A 301 1.73 34.24 -13.13
N GLY A 302 2.58 35.27 -13.00
CA GLY A 302 2.16 36.66 -12.81
C GLY A 302 1.43 37.30 -14.01
N GLN A 303 1.48 36.69 -15.19
CA GLN A 303 0.92 37.23 -16.44
C GLN A 303 -0.28 36.41 -16.95
N LEU A 304 -0.72 35.39 -16.20
CA LEU A 304 -1.85 34.52 -16.56
C LEU A 304 -3.20 35.12 -16.21
N CYS A 305 -4.18 34.94 -17.08
CA CYS A 305 -5.58 35.35 -16.91
C CYS A 305 -6.14 34.90 -15.57
N VAL A 306 -6.73 35.82 -14.79
CA VAL A 306 -7.26 35.51 -13.46
C VAL A 306 -8.47 34.57 -13.46
N ILE A 307 -9.08 34.34 -14.62
CA ILE A 307 -10.25 33.46 -14.77
C ILE A 307 -9.84 32.06 -15.18
N CYS A 308 -9.13 31.92 -16.31
CA CYS A 308 -8.77 30.58 -16.81
C CYS A 308 -7.43 30.07 -16.27
N LEU A 309 -6.55 30.94 -15.76
CA LEU A 309 -5.20 30.61 -15.30
C LEU A 309 -4.34 29.84 -16.32
N MET A 310 -4.70 29.94 -17.61
CA MET A 310 -4.07 29.15 -18.69
C MET A 310 -3.48 30.00 -19.82
N ARG A 311 -3.95 31.24 -20.00
CA ARG A 311 -3.58 32.11 -21.12
C ARG A 311 -3.16 33.48 -20.62
N ARG A 312 -2.26 34.17 -21.34
CA ARG A 312 -1.78 35.50 -20.98
C ARG A 312 -2.90 36.55 -20.91
N ARG A 313 -2.80 37.48 -19.97
CA ARG A 313 -3.70 38.65 -19.87
C ARG A 313 -3.45 39.59 -21.04
N ARG A 314 -4.47 39.80 -21.87
CA ARG A 314 -4.40 40.70 -23.04
C ARG A 314 -5.63 41.62 -23.17
N SER A 315 -6.55 41.59 -22.21
CA SER A 315 -7.76 42.41 -22.23
C SER A 315 -7.88 43.33 -21.03
N ALA A 316 -8.03 44.63 -21.31
CA ALA A 316 -8.28 45.66 -20.31
C ALA A 316 -9.75 46.09 -20.32
N PHE A 317 -10.33 46.25 -19.13
CA PHE A 317 -11.75 46.61 -18.97
C PHE A 317 -11.95 48.12 -18.85
N ILE A 318 -12.96 48.67 -19.52
CA ILE A 318 -13.33 50.09 -19.46
C ILE A 318 -14.53 50.30 -18.52
N PRO A 319 -14.51 51.33 -17.66
CA PRO A 319 -13.52 52.42 -17.60
C PRO A 319 -12.39 52.23 -16.57
N CYS A 320 -12.31 51.08 -15.90
CA CYS A 320 -11.37 50.90 -14.79
C CYS A 320 -9.90 50.65 -15.21
N GLY A 321 -9.64 50.34 -16.48
CA GLY A 321 -8.30 50.16 -17.05
C GLY A 321 -7.58 48.85 -16.67
N HIS A 322 -8.23 47.95 -15.93
CA HIS A 322 -7.58 46.76 -15.39
C HIS A 322 -7.34 45.66 -16.45
N LEU A 323 -6.07 45.33 -16.68
CA LEU A 323 -5.62 44.20 -17.52
C LEU A 323 -5.65 42.89 -16.72
N ALA A 324 -6.76 42.15 -16.79
CA ALA A 324 -7.02 41.02 -15.91
C ALA A 324 -7.23 39.67 -16.62
N CYS A 325 -7.72 39.70 -17.87
CA CYS A 325 -8.21 38.52 -18.58
C CYS A 325 -7.52 38.30 -19.92
N CYS A 326 -7.53 37.05 -20.40
CA CYS A 326 -7.30 36.77 -21.82
C CYS A 326 -8.52 37.21 -22.64
N HIS A 327 -8.37 37.30 -23.96
CA HIS A 327 -9.41 37.80 -24.86
C HIS A 327 -10.74 37.05 -24.72
N THR A 328 -10.70 35.71 -24.75
CA THR A 328 -11.91 34.89 -24.63
C THR A 328 -12.61 35.07 -23.27
N CYS A 329 -11.87 35.12 -22.17
CA CYS A 329 -12.46 35.31 -20.85
C CYS A 329 -13.04 36.71 -20.67
N ALA A 330 -12.47 37.73 -21.33
CA ALA A 330 -13.01 39.09 -21.29
C ALA A 330 -14.37 39.18 -22.00
N ILE A 331 -14.54 38.51 -23.15
CA ILE A 331 -15.84 38.40 -23.84
C ILE A 331 -16.88 37.73 -22.94
N SER A 332 -16.49 36.65 -22.23
CA SER A 332 -17.40 36.00 -21.27
C SER A 332 -17.87 36.97 -20.18
N VAL A 333 -16.96 37.76 -19.59
CA VAL A 333 -17.30 38.76 -18.56
C VAL A 333 -18.21 39.86 -19.13
N GLU A 334 -17.99 40.31 -20.35
CA GLU A 334 -18.85 41.29 -21.01
C GLU A 334 -20.27 40.77 -21.26
N SER A 335 -20.41 39.47 -21.56
CA SER A 335 -21.70 38.85 -21.83
C SER A 335 -22.56 38.57 -20.58
N GLU A 336 -22.06 38.84 -19.38
CA GLU A 336 -22.84 38.69 -18.14
C GLU A 336 -23.95 39.73 -18.00
N VAL A 337 -25.02 39.38 -17.29
CA VAL A 337 -26.17 40.27 -17.02
C VAL A 337 -25.75 41.55 -16.26
N SER A 338 -24.68 41.47 -15.47
CA SER A 338 -24.08 42.61 -14.78
C SER A 338 -22.55 42.54 -14.85
N PRO A 339 -21.93 43.01 -15.95
CA PRO A 339 -20.51 42.81 -16.19
C PRO A 339 -19.68 43.64 -15.20
N LYS A 340 -18.80 42.99 -14.44
CA LYS A 340 -17.96 43.63 -13.42
C LYS A 340 -16.51 43.22 -13.59
N CYS A 341 -15.61 44.15 -13.35
CA CYS A 341 -14.18 43.87 -13.43
C CYS A 341 -13.78 42.85 -12.34
N PRO A 342 -13.09 41.75 -12.69
CA PRO A 342 -12.66 40.75 -11.71
C PRO A 342 -11.70 41.28 -10.62
N LEU A 343 -11.01 42.40 -10.88
CA LEU A 343 -10.05 43.00 -9.94
C LEU A 343 -10.70 44.03 -9.01
N CYS A 344 -11.42 45.01 -9.57
CA CYS A 344 -11.94 46.14 -8.80
C CYS A 344 -13.47 46.14 -8.64
N ARG A 345 -14.18 45.17 -9.24
CA ARG A 345 -15.65 45.04 -9.25
C ARG A 345 -16.42 46.23 -9.83
N GLN A 346 -15.73 47.20 -10.42
CA GLN A 346 -16.35 48.32 -11.13
C GLN A 346 -17.13 47.80 -12.35
N PRO A 347 -18.31 48.35 -12.68
CA PRO A 347 -19.09 47.94 -13.85
C PRO A 347 -18.29 48.14 -15.13
N VAL A 348 -18.28 47.12 -15.97
CA VAL A 348 -17.56 47.08 -17.25
C VAL A 348 -18.51 47.51 -18.36
N ARG A 349 -18.07 48.41 -19.24
CA ARG A 349 -18.81 48.79 -20.45
C ARG A 349 -18.41 47.95 -21.65
N ASN A 350 -17.11 47.74 -21.80
CA ASN A 350 -16.48 46.92 -22.83
C ASN A 350 -15.05 46.60 -22.40
N SER A 351 -14.39 45.66 -23.09
CA SER A 351 -12.96 45.41 -22.99
C SER A 351 -12.25 45.70 -24.31
N ILE A 352 -10.98 46.03 -24.21
CA ILE A 352 -10.08 46.25 -25.35
C ILE A 352 -8.94 45.24 -25.28
N ARG A 353 -8.61 44.63 -26.41
CA ARG A 353 -7.43 43.78 -26.58
C ARG A 353 -6.18 44.65 -26.73
N ILE A 354 -5.18 44.42 -25.89
CA ILE A 354 -3.88 45.08 -25.90
C ILE A 354 -2.89 44.17 -26.63
N PHE A 355 -2.18 44.74 -27.60
CA PHE A 355 -1.07 44.11 -28.30
C PHE A 355 0.23 44.71 -27.75
N GLU A 356 1.08 43.87 -27.15
CA GLU A 356 2.43 44.27 -26.75
C GLU A 356 3.30 44.19 -28.02
N CYS A 357 3.99 45.30 -28.36
CA CYS A 357 4.90 45.41 -29.50
C CYS A 357 6.32 44.96 -29.16
#